data_AF-A0A7K0D3Y8-F1
#
_entry.id   AF-A0A7K0D3Y8-F1
#
_cell.length_a   1.000
_cell.length_b   1.000
_cell.length_c   1.000
_cell.angle_alpha   90.00
_cell.angle_beta   90.00
_cell.angle_gamma   90.00
#
_symmetry.space_group_name_H-M   'P 1'
#
loop_
_entity.id
_entity.type
_entity.pdbx_description
1 polymer ?
#
loop_
_entity_poly.entity_id
_entity_poly.type
_entity_poly.pdbx_seq_one_letter_code
_entity_poly.pdbx_strand_id
1 'polypeptide(L)'
;MSDPDRGYRVDLEHLDEVTTRISGLQGFITESLTGLDSRIAAAHQEWTGAAADKHAEAHREWMKAAGEARDGIQAMHTAAQTAHTAYGDVITANRKVLGI
;
A
#
# COMPACT_ATOMS: atom_id res chain seq x y z
N MET A 1 37.23 -11.55 19.97
CA MET A 1 36.96 -12.41 18.81
C MET A 1 35.61 -11.99 18.29
N SER A 2 35.59 -11.14 17.27
CA SER A 2 34.35 -10.56 16.73
C SER A 2 33.53 -11.66 16.07
N ASP A 3 32.27 -11.77 16.48
CA ASP A 3 31.29 -12.69 15.92
C ASP A 3 31.03 -12.33 14.44
N PRO A 4 31.42 -13.19 13.47
CA PRO A 4 31.25 -12.91 12.05
C PRO A 4 29.81 -13.13 11.55
N ASP A 5 28.88 -13.59 12.41
CA ASP A 5 27.61 -14.15 11.97
C ASP A 5 26.39 -13.23 12.14
N ARG A 6 26.60 -11.91 12.20
CA ARG A 6 25.52 -10.93 11.92
C ARG A 6 25.18 -10.89 10.43
N GLY A 7 25.00 -12.07 9.82
CA GLY A 7 24.35 -12.20 8.52
C GLY A 7 22.97 -11.58 8.63
N TYR A 8 22.70 -10.58 7.80
CA TYR A 8 21.42 -9.92 7.69
C TYR A 8 20.37 -10.96 7.23
N ARG A 9 19.82 -11.73 8.16
CA ARG A 9 18.69 -12.63 7.92
C ARG A 9 17.48 -11.72 7.74
N VAL A 10 17.17 -11.41 6.49
CA VAL A 10 15.85 -10.88 6.15
C VAL A 10 14.83 -11.91 6.65
N ASP A 11 13.99 -11.49 7.59
CA ASP A 11 12.86 -12.28 8.04
C ASP A 11 11.78 -12.21 6.95
N LEU A 12 11.85 -13.18 6.03
CA LEU A 12 10.93 -13.28 4.91
C LEU A 12 9.48 -13.50 5.37
N GLU A 13 9.29 -14.15 6.52
CA GLU A 13 7.97 -14.35 7.13
C GLU A 13 7.41 -13.02 7.62
N HIS A 14 8.21 -12.23 8.33
CA HIS A 14 7.83 -10.87 8.72
C HIS A 14 7.52 -9.98 7.51
N LEU A 15 8.28 -10.11 6.43
CA LEU A 15 8.04 -9.35 5.20
C LEU A 15 6.72 -9.73 4.53
N ASP A 16 6.33 -11.01 4.54
CA ASP A 16 5.04 -11.49 4.04
C ASP A 16 3.86 -11.00 4.89
N GLU A 17 4.01 -10.99 6.22
CA GLU A 17 3.01 -10.44 7.12
C GLU A 17 2.77 -8.94 6.86
N VAL A 18 3.85 -8.17 6.74
CA VAL A 18 3.79 -6.73 6.44
C VAL A 18 3.15 -6.49 5.08
N THR A 19 3.53 -7.26 4.06
CA THR A 19 2.96 -7.17 2.71
C THR A 19 1.45 -7.45 2.73
N THR A 20 1.02 -8.50 3.42
CA THR A 20 -0.40 -8.85 3.59
C THR A 20 -1.19 -7.73 4.27
N ARG A 21 -0.64 -7.15 5.34
CA ARG A 21 -1.27 -6.02 6.05
C ARG A 21 -1.41 -4.78 5.18
N ILE A 22 -0.40 -4.47 4.37
CA ILE A 22 -0.44 -3.34 3.43
C ILE A 22 -1.54 -3.57 2.38
N SER A 23 -1.66 -4.78 1.82
CA SER A 23 -2.72 -5.11 0.88
C SER A 23 -4.12 -4.94 1.51
N GLY A 24 -4.32 -5.42 2.74
CA GLY A 24 -5.58 -5.24 3.47
C GLY A 24 -5.92 -3.76 3.72
N LEU A 25 -4.93 -2.96 4.13
CA LEU A 25 -5.11 -1.52 4.32
C LEU A 25 -5.51 -0.82 3.02
N GLN A 26 -4.89 -1.20 1.90
CA GLN A 26 -5.21 -0.61 0.59
C GLN A 26 -6.65 -0.93 0.16
N GLY A 27 -7.11 -2.17 0.38
CA GLY A 27 -8.50 -2.55 0.15
C GLY A 27 -9.47 -1.69 0.98
N PHE A 28 -9.21 -1.60 2.29
CA PHE A 28 -10.00 -0.78 3.21
C PHE A 28 -10.07 0.70 2.81
N ILE A 29 -8.93 1.30 2.44
CA ILE A 29 -8.87 2.70 1.99
C ILE A 29 -9.71 2.87 0.71
N THR A 30 -9.55 1.97 -0.26
CA THR A 30 -10.26 2.06 -1.55
C THR A 30 -11.78 2.00 -1.34
N GLU A 31 -12.27 1.03 -0.57
CA GLU A 31 -13.69 0.89 -0.27
C GLU A 31 -14.23 2.11 0.48
N SER A 32 -13.46 2.63 1.44
CA SER A 32 -13.84 3.81 2.22
C SER A 32 -13.97 5.06 1.35
N LEU A 33 -13.00 5.29 0.44
CA LEU A 33 -13.02 6.44 -0.47
C LEU A 33 -14.19 6.35 -1.46
N THR A 34 -14.42 5.19 -2.08
CA THR A 34 -15.57 4.97 -2.98
C THR A 34 -16.90 5.15 -2.24
N GLY A 35 -16.98 4.64 -1.01
CA GLY A 35 -18.16 4.79 -0.18
C GLY A 35 -18.42 6.25 0.22
N LEU A 36 -17.39 7.04 0.51
CA LEU A 36 -17.55 8.45 0.83
C LEU A 36 -17.98 9.25 -0.39
N ASP A 37 -17.34 9.01 -1.53
CA ASP A 37 -17.65 9.69 -2.79
C ASP A 37 -19.12 9.48 -3.19
N SER A 38 -19.61 8.23 -3.08
CA SER A 38 -21.02 7.91 -3.34
C SER A 38 -22.00 8.66 -2.44
N ARG A 39 -21.67 8.81 -1.15
CA ARG A 39 -22.51 9.53 -0.18
C ARG A 39 -22.52 11.04 -0.44
N ILE A 40 -21.36 11.59 -0.81
CA ILE A 40 -21.25 13.00 -1.18
C ILE A 40 -22.04 13.25 -2.47
N ALA A 41 -21.90 12.41 -3.49
CA ALA A 41 -22.69 12.53 -4.73
C ALA A 41 -24.20 12.49 -4.47
N ALA A 42 -24.66 11.63 -3.55
CA ALA A 42 -26.07 11.60 -3.15
C ALA A 42 -26.51 12.90 -2.45
N ALA A 43 -25.69 13.44 -1.53
CA ALA A 43 -26.00 14.69 -0.84
C ALA A 43 -26.10 15.90 -1.80
N HIS A 44 -25.26 15.95 -2.84
CA HIS A 44 -25.28 17.01 -3.86
C HIS A 44 -26.50 16.97 -4.80
N GLN A 45 -27.37 15.96 -4.71
CA GLN A 45 -28.64 15.96 -5.46
C GLN A 45 -29.62 17.03 -4.95
N GLU A 46 -29.60 17.29 -3.65
CA GLU A 46 -30.49 18.25 -2.99
C GLU A 46 -29.73 19.48 -2.48
N TRP A 47 -28.43 19.32 -2.20
CA TRP A 47 -27.58 20.42 -1.74
C TRP A 47 -27.05 21.25 -2.90
N THR A 48 -27.51 22.51 -2.99
CA THR A 48 -27.15 23.44 -4.07
C THR A 48 -26.69 24.80 -3.54
N GLY A 49 -26.15 25.63 -4.43
CA GLY A 49 -25.69 26.99 -4.14
C GLY A 49 -24.20 27.07 -3.82
N ALA A 50 -23.72 28.29 -3.53
CA ALA A 50 -22.29 28.58 -3.45
C ALA A 50 -21.49 27.75 -2.44
N ALA A 51 -22.13 27.29 -1.36
CA ALA A 51 -21.51 26.39 -0.39
C ALA A 51 -21.32 24.97 -0.95
N ALA A 52 -22.30 24.47 -1.71
CA ALA A 52 -22.20 23.19 -2.41
C ALA A 52 -21.08 23.25 -3.45
N ASP A 53 -20.99 24.33 -4.23
CA ASP A 53 -19.93 24.50 -5.24
C ASP A 53 -18.53 24.43 -4.64
N LYS A 54 -18.29 25.18 -3.54
CA LYS A 54 -17.00 25.17 -2.82
C LYS A 54 -16.69 23.80 -2.22
N HIS A 55 -17.69 23.12 -1.67
CA HIS A 55 -17.49 21.77 -1.16
C HIS A 55 -17.15 20.80 -2.30
N ALA A 56 -17.85 20.87 -3.44
CA ALA A 56 -17.59 20.00 -4.59
C ALA A 56 -16.17 20.20 -5.13
N GLU A 57 -15.67 21.44 -5.13
CA GLU A 57 -14.27 21.75 -5.47
C GLU A 57 -13.28 21.13 -4.48
N ALA A 58 -13.45 21.40 -3.18
CA ALA A 58 -12.60 20.83 -2.14
C ALA A 58 -12.63 19.29 -2.15
N HIS A 59 -13.79 18.69 -2.40
CA HIS A 59 -13.94 17.23 -2.51
C HIS A 59 -13.18 16.66 -3.70
N ARG A 60 -13.21 17.32 -4.86
CA ARG A 60 -12.41 16.90 -6.04
C ARG A 60 -10.91 16.94 -5.75
N GLU A 61 -10.44 18.01 -5.10
CA GLU A 61 -9.03 18.13 -4.71
C GLU A 61 -8.62 17.04 -3.72
N TRP A 62 -9.46 16.80 -2.72
CA TRP A 62 -9.22 15.75 -1.74
C TRP A 62 -9.20 14.35 -2.36
N MET A 63 -10.15 14.04 -3.26
CA MET A 63 -10.19 12.75 -3.96
C MET A 63 -8.95 12.52 -4.83
N LYS A 64 -8.42 13.58 -5.45
CA LYS A 64 -7.15 13.50 -6.19
C LYS A 64 -6.00 13.14 -5.25
N ALA A 65 -5.84 13.86 -4.15
CA ALA A 65 -4.77 13.59 -3.18
C ALA A 65 -4.90 12.20 -2.53
N ALA A 66 -6.12 11.75 -2.27
CA ALA A 66 -6.39 10.41 -1.76
C ALA A 66 -6.01 9.32 -2.77
N GLY A 67 -6.25 9.56 -4.06
CA GLY A 67 -5.78 8.70 -5.15
C GLY A 67 -4.25 8.61 -5.21
N GLU A 68 -3.56 9.75 -5.13
CA GLU A 68 -2.09 9.80 -5.11
C GLU A 68 -1.51 9.01 -3.92
N ALA A 69 -2.11 9.14 -2.73
CA ALA A 69 -1.70 8.39 -1.55
C ALA A 69 -1.89 6.87 -1.73
N ARG A 70 -3.04 6.43 -2.28
CA ARG A 70 -3.31 5.03 -2.58
C ARG A 70 -2.28 4.46 -3.56
N ASP A 71 -2.00 5.19 -4.63
CA ASP A 71 -1.06 4.75 -5.67
C ASP A 71 0.38 4.65 -5.11
N GLY A 72 0.78 5.56 -4.21
CA GLY A 72 2.04 5.49 -3.48
C GLY A 72 2.13 4.25 -2.58
N ILE A 73 1.06 3.92 -1.84
CA ILE A 73 1.00 2.71 -1.01
C ILE A 73 1.12 1.44 -1.88
N GLN A 74 0.44 1.39 -3.03
CA GLN A 74 0.55 0.28 -3.98
C GLN A 74 1.97 0.13 -4.53
N ALA A 75 2.65 1.24 -4.81
CA ALA A 75 4.05 1.23 -5.25
C ALA A 75 4.98 0.66 -4.16
N MET A 76 4.78 1.07 -2.90
CA MET A 76 5.53 0.52 -1.75
C MET A 76 5.28 -0.99 -1.57
N HIS A 77 4.03 -1.43 -1.69
CA HIS A 77 3.67 -2.85 -1.65
C HIS A 77 4.39 -3.66 -2.74
N THR A 78 4.36 -3.16 -3.98
CA THR A 78 5.03 -3.81 -5.12
C THR A 78 6.55 -3.89 -4.92
N ALA A 79 7.15 -2.84 -4.38
CA ALA A 79 8.58 -2.83 -4.05
C ALA A 79 8.92 -3.86 -2.96
N ALA A 80 8.09 -3.99 -1.92
CA ALA A 80 8.27 -4.98 -0.87
C ALA A 80 8.18 -6.42 -1.40
N GLN A 81 7.19 -6.70 -2.26
CA GLN A 81 7.06 -8.00 -2.94
C GLN A 81 8.28 -8.31 -3.82
N THR A 82 8.77 -7.32 -4.57
CA THR A 82 9.96 -7.48 -5.41
C THR A 82 11.19 -7.80 -4.57
N ALA A 83 11.37 -7.10 -3.45
CA ALA A 83 12.44 -7.36 -2.51
C ALA A 83 12.34 -8.79 -1.91
N HIS A 84 11.14 -9.23 -1.52
CA HIS A 84 10.90 -10.60 -1.05
C HIS A 84 11.42 -11.62 -2.08
N THR A 85 10.95 -11.55 -3.33
CA THR A 85 11.33 -12.50 -4.39
C THR A 85 12.84 -12.52 -4.60
N ALA A 86 13.46 -11.35 -4.71
CA ALA A 86 14.91 -11.24 -4.91
C ALA A 86 15.71 -11.88 -3.74
N TYR A 87 15.27 -11.68 -2.49
CA TYR A 87 15.92 -12.31 -1.34
C TYR A 87 15.68 -13.82 -1.28
N GLY A 88 14.49 -14.30 -1.63
CA GLY A 88 14.16 -15.72 -1.71
C GLY A 88 14.99 -16.47 -2.78
N ASP A 89 15.17 -15.85 -3.94
CA ASP A 89 15.97 -16.40 -5.04
C ASP A 89 17.44 -16.51 -4.67
N VAL A 90 18.00 -15.50 -4.00
CA VAL A 90 19.39 -15.51 -3.53
C VAL A 90 19.62 -16.59 -2.46
N ILE A 91 18.68 -16.78 -1.52
CA ILE A 91 18.79 -17.85 -0.52
C ILE A 91 18.72 -19.23 -1.18
N THR A 92 17.83 -19.41 -2.15
CA THR A 92 17.68 -20.68 -2.89
C THR A 92 18.91 -20.98 -3.74
N ALA A 93 19.46 -19.98 -4.42
CA ALA A 93 20.69 -20.09 -5.19
C ALA A 93 21.89 -20.44 -4.30
N ASN A 94 22.03 -19.78 -3.14
CA ASN A 94 23.09 -20.05 -2.19
C ASN A 94 22.99 -21.46 -1.60
N ARG A 95 21.79 -21.95 -1.27
CA ARG A 95 21.58 -23.37 -0.86
C ARG A 95 22.02 -24.35 -1.96
N LYS A 96 21.63 -24.10 -3.21
CA LYS A 96 22.05 -24.93 -4.36
C LYS A 96 23.55 -24.97 -4.57
N VAL A 97 24.24 -23.83 -4.40
CA VAL A 97 25.70 -23.73 -4.56
C VAL A 97 26.44 -24.33 -3.38
N LEU A 98 25.90 -24.21 -2.15
CA LEU A 98 26.50 -24.73 -0.92
C LEU A 98 26.16 -26.21 -0.63
N GLY A 99 25.25 -26.81 -1.38
CA GLY A 99 24.94 -28.25 -1.28
C GLY A 99 24.21 -28.67 -0.01
N ILE A 100 23.49 -27.73 0.63
CA ILE A 100 22.65 -27.93 1.82
C ILE A 100 21.19 -27.61 1.55
#